data_AF-A0A7Y8KSK7-F1
#
_entry.id   AF-A0A7Y8KSK7-F1
#
_cell.length_a   1.000
_cell.length_b   1.000
_cell.length_c   1.000
_cell.angle_alpha   90.00
_cell.angle_beta   90.00
_cell.angle_gamma   90.00
#
_symmetry.space_group_name_H-M   'P 1'
#
loop_
_entity.id
_entity.type
_entity.pdbx_description
1 polymer ?
#
loop_
_entity_poly.entity_id
_entity_poly.type
_entity_poly.pdbx_seq_one_letter_code
_entity_poly.pdbx_strand_id
1 'polypeptide(L)'
;MKNERLSDKVAAQLRGLIREQNLQPGDRLPAERPLAVQLGVSRTALREAIAQLASQGLLSARVGGGTYVSEPAARARQTIDEPLMPYLPLFQGDPEYRFDVLEIRHALEGATAWHAALRATDEDRARIREAFDTMMAAHGKDDPAGEAQADAAFHLAIAEASHNLVLLQVMRGLFELLQTNISQSREKLYTSARTFEPLSAQHREMMDGVLSGDAERARAAAHAHLEFVHTSLRTLDDNEARRARASRLPSSHG
;
A
#
# COMPACT_ATOMS: atom_id res chain seq x y z
N MET A 1 -34.16 -15.87 18.87
CA MET A 1 -32.92 -15.54 19.61
C MET A 1 -31.75 -16.09 18.82
N LYS A 2 -30.89 -15.22 18.28
CA LYS A 2 -29.76 -15.60 17.40
C LYS A 2 -28.71 -16.32 18.24
N ASN A 3 -28.39 -17.55 17.85
CA ASN A 3 -27.30 -18.35 18.38
C ASN A 3 -25.99 -17.58 18.14
N GLU A 4 -25.39 -16.98 19.18
CA GLU A 4 -23.98 -16.55 19.11
C GLU A 4 -23.18 -17.75 18.62
N ARG A 5 -22.49 -17.62 17.49
CA ARG A 5 -21.75 -18.75 16.93
C ARG A 5 -20.73 -19.16 17.99
N LEU A 6 -20.65 -20.45 18.30
CA LEU A 6 -19.74 -20.99 19.31
C LEU A 6 -18.30 -20.46 19.09
N SER A 7 -17.89 -20.26 17.84
CA SER A 7 -16.65 -19.61 17.42
C SER A 7 -16.43 -18.21 18.02
N ASP A 8 -17.46 -17.36 18.10
CA ASP A 8 -17.36 -15.98 18.62
C ASP A 8 -17.04 -15.98 20.12
N LYS A 9 -17.65 -16.90 20.87
CA LYS A 9 -17.37 -17.08 22.31
C LYS A 9 -15.95 -17.57 22.54
N VAL A 10 -15.50 -18.54 21.74
CA VAL A 10 -14.13 -19.07 21.83
C VAL A 10 -13.11 -18.01 21.42
N ALA A 11 -13.40 -17.19 20.41
CA ALA A 11 -12.57 -16.06 20.02
C ALA A 11 -12.45 -14.99 21.13
N ALA A 12 -13.56 -14.70 21.83
CA ALA A 12 -13.55 -13.78 22.96
C ALA A 12 -12.71 -14.32 24.14
N GLN A 13 -12.84 -15.61 24.46
CA GLN A 13 -12.03 -16.28 25.49
C GLN A 13 -10.54 -16.27 25.13
N LEU A 14 -10.20 -16.56 23.88
CA LEU A 14 -8.82 -16.54 23.40
C LEU A 14 -8.21 -15.12 23.45
N ARG A 15 -8.99 -14.07 23.14
CA ARG A 15 -8.57 -12.67 23.36
C ARG A 15 -8.34 -12.35 24.84
N GLY A 16 -9.18 -12.89 25.72
CA GLY A 16 -9.01 -12.78 27.17
C GLY A 16 -7.68 -13.37 27.62
N LEU A 17 -7.39 -14.60 27.19
CA LEU A 17 -6.16 -15.32 27.50
C LEU A 17 -4.91 -14.58 27.01
N ILE A 18 -4.93 -14.01 25.80
CA ILE A 18 -3.81 -13.20 25.29
C ILE A 18 -3.51 -12.02 26.21
N ARG A 19 -4.55 -11.34 26.72
CA ARG A 19 -4.38 -10.22 27.67
C ARG A 19 -3.92 -10.70 29.05
N GLU A 20 -4.51 -11.76 29.57
CA GLU A 20 -4.18 -12.32 30.88
C GLU A 20 -2.73 -12.84 30.94
N GLN A 21 -2.25 -13.44 29.86
CA GLN A 21 -0.86 -13.91 29.73
C GLN A 21 0.10 -12.80 29.29
N ASN A 22 -0.40 -11.57 29.11
CA ASN A 22 0.36 -10.40 28.67
C ASN A 22 1.20 -10.66 27.40
N LEU A 23 0.67 -11.49 26.49
CA LEU A 23 1.38 -11.87 25.26
C LEU A 23 1.52 -10.65 24.35
N GLN A 24 2.75 -10.37 23.98
CA GLN A 24 3.13 -9.27 23.11
C GLN A 24 3.10 -9.72 21.65
N PRO A 25 3.03 -8.76 20.70
CA PRO A 25 3.32 -9.06 19.31
C PRO A 25 4.59 -9.91 19.13
N GLY A 26 4.53 -10.92 18.25
CA GLY A 26 5.61 -11.87 18.04
C GLY A 26 5.59 -13.08 18.99
N ASP A 27 4.87 -13.01 20.11
CA ASP A 27 4.77 -14.15 21.03
C ASP A 27 3.95 -15.29 20.44
N ARG A 28 4.37 -16.52 20.74
CA ARG A 28 3.74 -17.74 20.28
C ARG A 28 2.64 -18.18 21.25
N LEU A 29 1.44 -18.44 20.74
CA LEU A 29 0.39 -19.10 21.49
C LEU A 29 0.78 -20.55 21.83
N PRO A 30 0.25 -21.10 22.94
CA PRO A 30 0.37 -22.52 23.23
C PRO A 30 -0.13 -23.37 22.05
N ALA A 31 0.42 -24.58 21.90
CA ALA A 31 -0.03 -25.50 20.86
C ALA A 31 -1.54 -25.75 20.97
N GLU A 32 -2.21 -26.01 19.84
CA GLU A 32 -3.68 -26.13 19.79
C GLU A 32 -4.24 -27.16 20.77
N ARG A 33 -3.53 -28.27 20.99
CA ARG A 33 -3.98 -29.34 21.89
C ARG A 33 -4.04 -28.89 23.36
N PRO A 34 -2.95 -28.40 23.98
CA PRO A 34 -3.03 -27.86 25.34
C PRO A 34 -3.92 -26.62 25.43
N LEU A 35 -3.95 -25.77 24.41
CA LEU A 35 -4.79 -24.57 24.40
C LEU A 35 -6.29 -24.89 24.40
N ALA A 36 -6.72 -25.91 23.63
CA ALA A 36 -8.11 -26.36 23.62
C ALA A 36 -8.54 -26.92 24.98
N VAL A 37 -7.64 -27.66 25.66
CA VAL A 37 -7.87 -28.16 27.01
C VAL A 37 -7.97 -27.01 28.01
N GLN A 38 -7.06 -26.04 27.94
CA GLN A 38 -7.05 -24.87 28.83
C GLN A 38 -8.33 -24.03 28.71
N LEU A 39 -8.84 -23.86 27.48
CA LEU A 39 -10.06 -23.09 27.21
C LEU A 39 -11.34 -23.93 27.38
N GLY A 40 -11.24 -25.24 27.57
CA GLY A 40 -12.39 -26.14 27.71
C GLY A 40 -13.24 -26.29 26.45
N VAL A 41 -12.60 -26.21 25.26
CA VAL A 41 -13.28 -26.20 23.96
C VAL A 41 -12.82 -27.34 23.06
N SER A 42 -13.60 -27.65 22.02
CA SER A 42 -13.15 -28.61 21.00
C SER A 42 -12.03 -28.01 20.13
N ARG A 43 -11.16 -28.86 19.60
CA ARG A 43 -10.09 -28.43 18.68
C ARG A 43 -10.62 -27.76 17.43
N THR A 44 -11.76 -28.21 16.91
CA THR A 44 -12.41 -27.61 15.74
C THR A 44 -12.87 -26.19 16.05
N ALA A 45 -13.54 -25.97 17.18
CA ALA A 45 -13.98 -24.65 17.61
C ALA A 45 -12.79 -23.70 17.89
N LEU A 46 -11.70 -24.23 18.46
CA LEU A 46 -10.47 -23.46 18.64
C LEU A 46 -9.85 -23.04 17.29
N ARG A 47 -9.79 -23.94 16.31
CA ARG A 47 -9.27 -23.63 14.97
C ARG A 47 -10.12 -22.58 14.26
N GLU A 48 -11.44 -22.67 14.35
CA GLU A 48 -12.34 -21.65 13.81
C GLU A 48 -12.12 -20.28 14.49
N ALA A 49 -11.97 -20.25 15.81
CA ALA A 49 -11.66 -19.02 16.54
C ALA A 49 -10.27 -18.46 16.19
N ILE A 50 -9.25 -19.30 16.03
CA ILE A 50 -7.92 -18.88 15.56
C ILE A 50 -8.01 -18.31 14.15
N ALA A 51 -8.73 -18.98 13.24
CA ALA A 51 -8.94 -18.50 11.87
C ALA A 51 -9.66 -17.15 11.86
N GLN A 52 -10.69 -16.98 12.70
CA GLN A 52 -11.42 -15.72 12.84
C GLN A 52 -10.55 -14.59 13.40
N LEU A 53 -9.72 -14.87 14.42
CA LEU A 53 -8.80 -13.86 14.97
C LEU A 53 -7.65 -13.57 13.99
N ALA A 54 -7.23 -14.54 13.19
CA ALA A 54 -6.25 -14.35 12.13
C ALA A 54 -6.82 -13.50 10.99
N SER A 55 -8.07 -13.73 10.58
CA SER A 55 -8.78 -12.90 9.61
C SER A 55 -9.15 -11.52 10.14
N GLN A 56 -8.82 -11.20 11.39
CA GLN A 56 -8.91 -9.86 12.00
C GLN A 56 -7.50 -9.27 12.23
N GLY A 57 -6.47 -9.95 11.73
CA GLY A 57 -5.07 -9.58 11.90
C GLY A 57 -4.57 -9.69 13.34
N LEU A 58 -5.34 -10.22 14.30
CA LEU A 58 -4.90 -10.32 15.70
C LEU A 58 -3.85 -11.42 15.89
N LEU A 59 -3.94 -12.48 15.09
CA LEU A 59 -3.08 -13.67 15.12
C LEU A 59 -2.53 -14.01 13.73
N SER A 60 -1.37 -14.66 13.68
CA SER A 60 -0.76 -15.17 12.45
C SER A 60 -0.43 -16.64 12.62
N ALA A 61 -1.02 -17.50 11.79
CA ALA A 61 -0.72 -18.93 11.77
C ALA A 61 0.34 -19.23 10.72
N ARG A 62 1.43 -19.90 11.12
CA ARG A 62 2.48 -20.37 10.20
C ARG A 62 2.35 -21.88 10.02
N VAL A 63 2.30 -22.35 8.78
CA VAL A 63 2.26 -23.79 8.45
C VAL A 63 3.47 -24.47 9.09
N GLY A 64 3.23 -25.45 9.96
CA GLY A 64 4.29 -26.16 10.71
C GLY A 64 4.98 -25.35 11.83
N GLY A 65 4.71 -24.04 11.94
CA GLY A 65 5.39 -23.12 12.87
C GLY A 65 4.58 -22.71 14.11
N GLY A 66 3.27 -22.94 14.13
CA GLY A 66 2.36 -22.54 15.22
C GLY A 66 1.68 -21.18 14.99
N THR A 67 0.97 -20.69 16.02
CA THR A 67 0.18 -19.45 15.95
C THR A 67 0.84 -18.37 16.81
N TYR A 68 0.92 -17.14 16.31
CA TYR A 68 1.61 -16.02 16.93
C TYR A 68 0.70 -14.81 17.07
N VAL A 69 0.92 -13.98 18.09
CA VAL A 69 0.27 -12.67 18.21
C VAL A 69 0.83 -11.74 17.14
N SER A 70 -0.05 -11.12 16.37
CA SER A 70 0.37 -10.26 15.26
C SER A 70 0.72 -8.85 15.72
N GLU A 71 1.73 -8.27 15.07
CA GLU A 71 2.09 -6.86 15.17
C GLU A 71 0.89 -5.93 14.89
N PRO A 72 0.75 -4.78 15.56
CA PRO A 72 -0.24 -3.77 15.21
C PRO A 72 -0.15 -3.35 13.74
N ALA A 73 1.07 -3.30 13.18
CA ALA A 73 1.29 -3.08 11.76
C ALA A 73 0.80 -4.25 10.89
N ALA A 74 0.76 -5.49 11.39
CA ALA A 74 0.15 -6.63 10.69
C ALA A 74 -1.39 -6.63 10.80
N ARG A 75 -1.96 -6.08 11.90
CA ARG A 75 -3.43 -5.85 12.05
C ARG A 75 -3.97 -4.84 11.05
N ALA A 76 -3.19 -3.81 10.73
CA ALA A 76 -3.51 -2.81 9.71
C ALA A 76 -3.24 -3.28 8.27
N ARG A 77 -2.46 -4.36 8.11
CA ARG A 77 -2.12 -5.01 6.83
C ARG A 77 -3.18 -6.03 6.40
N GLN A 78 -4.46 -5.75 6.60
CA GLN A 78 -5.47 -6.27 5.68
C GLN A 78 -5.38 -5.43 4.40
N THR A 79 -4.30 -5.66 3.68
CA THR A 79 -3.99 -4.97 2.44
C THR A 79 -4.95 -5.47 1.37
N ILE A 80 -5.21 -4.66 0.34
CA ILE A 80 -6.03 -5.09 -0.81
C ILE A 80 -5.40 -6.30 -1.52
N ASP A 81 -4.12 -6.52 -1.28
CA ASP A 81 -3.31 -7.57 -1.89
C ASP A 81 -3.85 -8.96 -1.54
N GLU A 82 -4.34 -9.20 -0.32
CA GLU A 82 -4.76 -10.54 0.12
C GLU A 82 -5.92 -11.11 -0.72
N PRO A 83 -6.99 -10.35 -1.02
CA PRO A 83 -7.98 -10.72 -2.05
C PRO A 83 -7.44 -10.86 -3.47
N LEU A 84 -6.35 -10.17 -3.82
CA LEU A 84 -5.76 -10.20 -5.16
C LEU A 84 -4.73 -11.33 -5.34
N MET A 85 -4.19 -11.90 -4.26
CA MET A 85 -3.22 -13.01 -4.29
C MET A 85 -3.63 -14.20 -5.16
N PRO A 86 -4.90 -14.65 -5.22
CA PRO A 86 -5.31 -15.73 -6.11
C PRO A 86 -5.15 -15.40 -7.61
N TYR A 87 -5.18 -14.11 -7.95
CA TYR A 87 -5.05 -13.60 -9.31
C TYR A 87 -3.60 -13.20 -9.63
N LEU A 88 -2.68 -13.29 -8.66
CA LEU A 88 -1.27 -12.98 -8.83
C LEU A 88 -0.64 -13.63 -10.08
N PRO A 89 -0.95 -14.89 -10.46
CA PRO A 89 -0.44 -15.47 -11.72
C PRO A 89 -0.95 -14.79 -13.00
N LEU A 90 -2.07 -14.06 -12.95
CA LEU A 90 -2.64 -13.37 -14.12
C LEU A 90 -1.89 -12.08 -14.45
N PHE A 91 -1.29 -11.44 -13.45
CA PHE A 91 -0.61 -10.15 -13.62
C PHE A 91 0.87 -10.17 -13.27
N GLN A 92 1.39 -11.26 -12.71
CA GLN A 92 2.84 -11.45 -12.55
C GLN A 92 3.52 -11.47 -13.92
N GLY A 93 4.36 -10.47 -14.17
CA GLY A 93 5.11 -10.35 -15.42
C GLY A 93 4.30 -9.77 -16.58
N ASP A 94 3.07 -9.31 -16.35
CA ASP A 94 2.31 -8.52 -17.33
C ASP A 94 2.69 -7.03 -17.20
N PRO A 95 3.38 -6.44 -18.19
CA PRO A 95 3.71 -5.02 -18.18
C PRO A 95 2.48 -4.11 -18.22
N GLU A 96 1.30 -4.60 -18.60
CA GLU A 96 0.08 -3.79 -18.67
C GLU A 96 -0.61 -3.64 -17.30
N TYR A 97 -0.42 -4.59 -16.37
CA TYR A 97 -1.07 -4.54 -15.05
C TYR A 97 -0.76 -3.26 -14.26
N ARG A 98 0.44 -2.68 -14.44
CA ARG A 98 0.77 -1.39 -13.82
C ARG A 98 -0.11 -0.24 -14.30
N PHE A 99 -0.59 -0.30 -15.54
CA PHE A 99 -1.50 0.70 -16.07
C PHE A 99 -2.90 0.54 -15.50
N ASP A 100 -3.36 -0.68 -15.22
CA ASP A 100 -4.61 -0.91 -14.49
C ASP A 100 -4.55 -0.27 -13.08
N VAL A 101 -3.42 -0.44 -12.39
CA VAL A 101 -3.21 0.18 -11.06
C VAL A 101 -3.14 1.71 -11.16
N LEU A 102 -2.50 2.25 -12.20
CA LEU A 102 -2.45 3.70 -12.43
C LEU A 102 -3.82 4.28 -12.81
N GLU A 103 -4.63 3.55 -13.57
CA GLU A 103 -5.98 3.97 -13.96
C GLU A 103 -6.88 4.17 -12.73
N ILE A 104 -6.90 3.19 -11.82
CA ILE A 104 -7.68 3.33 -10.59
C ILE A 104 -7.11 4.41 -9.66
N ARG A 105 -5.78 4.55 -9.57
CA ARG A 105 -5.16 5.67 -8.83
C ARG A 105 -5.60 7.01 -9.40
N HIS A 106 -5.65 7.17 -10.71
CA HIS A 106 -6.08 8.41 -11.35
C HIS A 106 -7.50 8.80 -10.94
N ALA A 107 -8.42 7.83 -10.94
CA ALA A 107 -9.79 8.05 -10.50
C ALA A 107 -9.90 8.44 -9.01
N LEU A 108 -9.05 7.88 -8.15
CA LEU A 108 -9.13 8.06 -6.70
C LEU A 108 -8.32 9.26 -6.18
N GLU A 109 -7.14 9.54 -6.72
CA GLU A 109 -6.25 10.59 -6.21
C GLU A 109 -6.84 11.98 -6.37
N GLY A 110 -7.57 12.24 -7.46
CA GLY A 110 -8.28 13.51 -7.62
C GLY A 110 -9.29 13.76 -6.50
N ALA A 111 -10.11 12.76 -6.18
CA ALA A 111 -11.06 12.84 -5.06
C ALA A 111 -10.35 12.91 -3.70
N THR A 112 -9.22 12.20 -3.57
CA THR A 112 -8.39 12.21 -2.36
C THR A 112 -7.84 13.61 -2.07
N ALA A 113 -7.21 14.23 -3.06
CA ALA A 113 -6.65 15.57 -2.94
C ALA A 113 -7.74 16.63 -2.70
N TRP A 114 -8.88 16.50 -3.38
CA TRP A 114 -10.05 17.36 -3.17
C TRP A 114 -10.55 17.30 -1.72
N HIS A 115 -10.74 16.10 -1.17
CA HIS A 115 -11.18 15.93 0.22
C HIS A 115 -10.13 16.38 1.22
N ALA A 116 -8.84 16.14 0.94
CA ALA A 116 -7.74 16.61 1.77
C ALA A 116 -7.74 18.14 1.88
N ALA A 117 -7.88 18.85 0.76
CA ALA A 117 -7.93 20.32 0.75
C ALA A 117 -9.08 20.86 1.62
N LEU A 118 -10.23 20.20 1.64
CA LEU A 118 -11.38 20.63 2.45
C LEU A 118 -11.28 20.30 3.94
N ARG A 119 -10.50 19.29 4.31
CA ARG A 119 -10.55 18.67 5.66
C ARG A 119 -9.24 18.75 6.43
N ALA A 120 -8.12 19.00 5.76
CA ALA A 120 -6.80 19.00 6.37
C ALA A 120 -6.73 19.96 7.57
N THR A 121 -6.33 19.41 8.71
CA THR A 121 -5.94 20.19 9.90
C THR A 121 -4.57 20.83 9.71
N ASP A 122 -4.18 21.71 10.62
CA ASP A 122 -2.83 22.28 10.60
C ASP A 122 -1.76 21.21 10.82
N GLU A 123 -2.03 20.19 11.63
CA GLU A 123 -1.16 19.02 11.79
C GLU A 123 -1.07 18.19 10.50
N ASP A 124 -2.17 18.00 9.76
CA ASP A 124 -2.14 17.32 8.46
C ASP A 124 -1.29 18.09 7.45
N ARG A 125 -1.46 19.41 7.38
CA ARG A 125 -0.68 20.27 6.47
C ARG A 125 0.81 20.23 6.80
N ALA A 126 1.17 20.20 8.07
CA ALA A 126 2.56 20.02 8.50
C ALA A 126 3.12 18.67 8.06
N ARG A 127 2.38 17.57 8.26
CA ARG A 127 2.78 16.22 7.82
C ARG A 127 2.95 16.13 6.30
N ILE A 128 2.04 16.72 5.52
CA ILE A 128 2.14 16.75 4.06
C ILE A 128 3.41 17.47 3.62
N ARG A 129 3.74 18.61 4.25
CA ARG A 129 4.96 19.35 3.94
C ARG A 129 6.22 18.57 4.28
N GLU A 130 6.26 17.94 5.46
CA GLU A 130 7.38 17.09 5.86
C GLU A 130 7.58 15.91 4.89
N ALA A 131 6.49 15.26 4.48
CA ALA A 131 6.54 14.17 3.50
C ALA A 131 7.04 14.65 2.14
N PHE A 132 6.60 15.83 1.69
CA PHE A 132 7.09 16.45 0.46
C PHE A 132 8.59 16.76 0.54
N ASP A 133 9.05 17.38 1.63
CA ASP A 133 10.46 17.72 1.82
C ASP A 133 11.34 16.46 1.88
N THR A 134 10.84 15.41 2.53
CA THR A 134 11.51 14.10 2.59
C THR A 134 11.64 13.47 1.21
N MET A 135 10.57 13.50 0.41
CA MET A 135 10.58 13.02 -0.98
C MET A 135 11.57 13.81 -1.84
N MET A 136 11.57 15.14 -1.74
CA MET A 136 12.53 15.99 -2.46
C MET A 136 13.98 15.69 -2.06
N ALA A 137 14.23 15.41 -0.78
CA ALA A 137 15.56 15.06 -0.27
C ALA A 137 15.98 13.62 -0.57
N ALA A 138 15.05 12.72 -0.90
CA ALA A 138 15.34 11.36 -1.34
C ALA A 138 15.87 11.33 -2.77
N HIS A 139 15.49 12.30 -3.59
CA HIS A 139 15.87 12.35 -4.99
C HIS A 139 17.39 12.49 -5.22
N GLY A 140 17.87 11.89 -6.31
CA GLY A 140 19.26 11.96 -6.75
C GLY A 140 20.22 11.13 -5.88
N LYS A 141 19.69 10.41 -4.89
CA LYS A 141 20.42 9.38 -4.16
C LYS A 141 20.44 8.09 -4.96
N ASP A 142 21.49 7.29 -4.78
CA ASP A 142 21.60 5.94 -5.33
C ASP A 142 20.74 4.95 -4.53
N ASP A 143 19.45 5.30 -4.33
CA ASP A 143 18.46 4.51 -3.59
C ASP A 143 17.05 4.66 -4.20
N PRO A 144 16.78 3.98 -5.33
CA PRO A 144 15.48 4.04 -6.00
C PRO A 144 14.33 3.51 -5.15
N ALA A 145 14.61 2.57 -4.24
CA ALA A 145 13.61 2.01 -3.33
C ALA A 145 13.18 3.04 -2.28
N GLY A 146 14.14 3.75 -1.68
CA GLY A 146 13.88 4.85 -0.76
C GLY A 146 13.12 6.01 -1.42
N GLU A 147 13.46 6.36 -2.67
CA GLU A 147 12.72 7.39 -3.43
C GLU A 147 11.26 6.98 -3.68
N ALA A 148 11.04 5.73 -4.12
CA ALA A 148 9.70 5.19 -4.35
C ALA A 148 8.85 5.12 -3.06
N GLN A 149 9.49 4.87 -1.92
CA GLN A 149 8.85 4.87 -0.61
C GLN A 149 8.48 6.29 -0.16
N ALA A 150 9.35 7.27 -0.40
CA ALA A 150 9.08 8.67 -0.04
C ALA A 150 7.97 9.28 -0.91
N ASP A 151 7.95 8.97 -2.21
CA ASP A 151 6.84 9.28 -3.13
C ASP A 151 5.50 8.72 -2.62
N ALA A 152 5.45 7.43 -2.29
CA ALA A 152 4.26 6.81 -1.74
C ALA A 152 3.83 7.45 -0.40
N ALA A 153 4.79 7.78 0.47
CA ALA A 153 4.51 8.43 1.75
C ALA A 153 3.87 9.81 1.59
N PHE A 154 4.30 10.59 0.59
CA PHE A 154 3.71 11.88 0.27
C PHE A 154 2.23 11.75 -0.16
N HIS A 155 1.93 10.88 -1.11
CA HIS A 155 0.55 10.64 -1.53
C HIS A 155 -0.34 10.08 -0.40
N LEU A 156 0.22 9.21 0.45
CA LEU A 156 -0.49 8.68 1.62
C LEU A 156 -0.74 9.76 2.68
N ALA A 157 0.15 10.72 2.88
CA ALA A 157 -0.10 11.85 3.77
C ALA A 157 -1.30 12.70 3.29
N ILE A 158 -1.44 12.90 1.98
CA ILE A 158 -2.63 13.54 1.39
C ILE A 158 -3.88 12.67 1.62
N ALA A 159 -3.77 11.35 1.45
CA ALA A 159 -4.88 10.43 1.70
C ALA A 159 -5.33 10.42 3.16
N GLU A 160 -4.39 10.49 4.11
CA GLU A 160 -4.69 10.62 5.55
C GLU A 160 -5.44 11.92 5.83
N ALA A 161 -5.00 13.04 5.24
CA ALA A 161 -5.63 14.35 5.37
C ALA A 161 -7.05 14.43 4.78
N SER A 162 -7.45 13.47 3.92
CA SER A 162 -8.84 13.37 3.45
C SER A 162 -9.83 12.96 4.56
N HIS A 163 -9.33 12.47 5.71
CA HIS A 163 -10.09 11.93 6.84
C HIS A 163 -11.12 10.89 6.41
N ASN A 164 -10.80 10.11 5.38
CA ASN A 164 -11.61 9.01 4.91
C ASN A 164 -10.83 7.71 5.07
N LEU A 165 -11.11 6.97 6.15
CA LEU A 165 -10.42 5.72 6.49
C LEU A 165 -10.48 4.68 5.35
N VAL A 166 -11.60 4.59 4.64
CA VAL A 166 -11.77 3.64 3.54
C VAL A 166 -10.88 4.04 2.37
N LEU A 167 -10.89 5.33 2.00
CA LEU A 167 -10.03 5.85 0.93
C LEU A 167 -8.54 5.66 1.27
N LEU A 168 -8.13 5.95 2.49
CA LEU A 168 -6.78 5.72 2.97
C LEU A 168 -6.37 4.24 2.82
N GLN A 169 -7.22 3.31 3.26
CA GLN A 169 -6.93 1.88 3.16
C GLN A 169 -6.82 1.43 1.70
N VAL A 170 -7.68 1.96 0.82
CA VAL A 170 -7.63 1.68 -0.61
C VAL A 170 -6.32 2.22 -1.22
N MET A 171 -5.96 3.47 -0.91
CA MET A 171 -4.72 4.06 -1.41
C MET A 171 -3.48 3.29 -0.93
N ARG A 172 -3.45 2.83 0.33
CA ARG A 172 -2.35 2.00 0.86
C ARG A 172 -2.13 0.72 0.05
N GLY A 173 -3.20 -0.04 -0.21
CA GLY A 173 -3.10 -1.25 -1.03
C GLY A 173 -2.65 -0.98 -2.46
N LEU A 174 -3.11 0.11 -3.09
CA LEU A 174 -2.66 0.48 -4.43
C LEU A 174 -1.15 0.80 -4.48
N PHE A 175 -0.62 1.47 -3.45
CA PHE A 175 0.82 1.73 -3.35
C PHE A 175 1.65 0.47 -3.06
N GLU A 176 1.12 -0.48 -2.31
CA GLU A 176 1.76 -1.78 -2.07
C GLU A 176 1.84 -2.64 -3.33
N LEU A 177 0.76 -2.67 -4.13
CA LEU A 177 0.75 -3.32 -5.45
C LEU A 177 1.80 -2.72 -6.38
N LEU A 178 1.94 -1.39 -6.38
CA LEU A 178 2.96 -0.68 -7.15
C LEU A 178 4.39 -0.95 -6.69
N GLN A 179 4.62 -1.09 -5.39
CA GLN A 179 5.96 -1.40 -4.89
C GLN A 179 6.36 -2.84 -5.23
N THR A 180 5.42 -3.78 -5.09
CA THR A 180 5.72 -5.22 -5.18
C THR A 180 5.88 -5.71 -6.63
N ASN A 181 5.10 -5.16 -7.57
CA ASN A 181 5.01 -5.71 -8.93
C ASN A 181 5.62 -4.82 -10.03
N ILE A 182 6.03 -3.58 -9.70
CA ILE A 182 6.27 -2.52 -10.71
C ILE A 182 7.64 -1.82 -10.47
N SER A 183 8.52 -2.46 -9.69
CA SER A 183 9.81 -1.90 -9.27
C SER A 183 10.73 -1.53 -10.44
N GLN A 184 10.84 -2.37 -11.47
CA GLN A 184 11.80 -2.17 -12.58
C GLN A 184 11.47 -0.97 -13.48
N SER A 185 10.18 -0.65 -13.69
CA SER A 185 9.79 0.50 -14.53
C SER A 185 9.75 1.81 -13.73
N ARG A 186 9.38 1.75 -12.45
CA ARG A 186 9.42 2.90 -11.53
C ARG A 186 10.84 3.37 -11.29
N GLU A 187 11.77 2.44 -11.06
CA GLU A 187 13.20 2.76 -10.94
C GLU A 187 13.66 3.64 -12.11
N LYS A 188 13.32 3.29 -13.35
CA LYS A 188 13.66 4.10 -14.54
C LYS A 188 12.92 5.45 -14.63
N LEU A 189 11.68 5.54 -14.17
CA LEU A 189 10.90 6.78 -14.20
C LEU A 189 11.49 7.84 -13.25
N TYR A 190 11.86 7.42 -12.04
CA TYR A 190 12.32 8.31 -10.97
C TYR A 190 13.85 8.54 -10.97
N THR A 191 14.65 7.61 -11.51
CA THR A 191 16.11 7.79 -11.68
C THR A 191 16.51 8.61 -12.91
N SER A 192 15.58 8.84 -13.85
CA SER A 192 15.84 9.67 -15.03
C SER A 192 15.67 11.16 -14.69
N ALA A 193 16.79 11.88 -14.60
CA ALA A 193 16.82 13.33 -14.35
C ALA A 193 15.89 14.15 -15.29
N ARG A 194 15.62 13.66 -16.51
CA ARG A 194 14.77 14.33 -17.50
C ARG A 194 13.28 14.31 -17.13
N THR A 195 12.86 13.38 -16.29
CA THR A 195 11.45 13.20 -15.88
C THR A 195 11.20 13.80 -14.50
N PHE A 196 12.24 13.88 -13.67
CA PHE A 196 12.12 14.31 -12.27
C PHE A 196 11.66 15.77 -12.10
N GLU A 197 12.30 16.73 -12.78
CA GLU A 197 12.00 18.15 -12.57
C GLU A 197 10.51 18.50 -12.83
N PRO A 198 9.87 17.98 -13.90
CA PRO A 198 8.41 18.04 -14.05
C PRO A 198 7.62 17.42 -12.89
N LEU A 199 8.05 16.26 -12.37
CA LEU A 199 7.36 15.57 -11.28
C LEU A 199 7.44 16.37 -9.97
N SER A 200 8.59 16.94 -9.63
CA SER A 200 8.74 17.77 -8.42
C SER A 200 7.81 18.99 -8.44
N ALA A 201 7.69 19.64 -9.60
CA ALA A 201 6.79 20.77 -9.78
C ALA A 201 5.32 20.36 -9.63
N GLN A 202 4.94 19.20 -10.19
CA GLN A 202 3.58 18.66 -10.05
C GLN A 202 3.26 18.26 -8.61
N HIS A 203 4.19 17.62 -7.90
CA HIS A 203 4.03 17.32 -6.48
C HIS A 203 3.85 18.59 -5.63
N ARG A 204 4.63 19.64 -5.93
CA ARG A 204 4.48 20.93 -5.26
C ARG A 204 3.11 21.55 -5.52
N GLU A 205 2.63 21.50 -6.75
CA GLU A 205 1.31 22.04 -7.11
C GLU A 205 0.16 21.30 -6.38
N MET A 206 0.27 19.96 -6.24
CA MET A 206 -0.67 19.18 -5.41
C MET A 206 -0.61 19.62 -3.95
N MET A 207 0.60 19.72 -3.38
CA MET A 207 0.81 20.16 -2.00
C MET A 207 0.19 21.54 -1.78
N ASP A 208 0.48 22.51 -2.65
CA ASP A 208 0.00 23.89 -2.54
C ASP A 208 -1.53 23.97 -2.66
N GLY A 209 -2.15 23.16 -3.53
CA GLY A 209 -3.60 23.03 -3.62
C GLY A 209 -4.23 22.59 -2.29
N VAL A 210 -3.68 21.54 -1.67
CA VAL A 210 -4.18 21.05 -0.38
C VAL A 210 -3.94 22.06 0.75
N LEU A 211 -2.74 22.64 0.82
CA LEU A 211 -2.36 23.61 1.86
C LEU A 211 -3.15 24.91 1.81
N SER A 212 -3.51 25.36 0.60
CA SER A 212 -4.34 26.56 0.40
C SER A 212 -5.84 26.31 0.64
N GLY A 213 -6.25 25.04 0.78
CA GLY A 213 -7.66 24.66 0.90
C GLY A 213 -8.45 24.76 -0.40
N ASP A 214 -7.77 24.93 -1.54
CA ASP A 214 -8.40 24.98 -2.86
C ASP A 214 -8.58 23.56 -3.41
N ALA A 215 -9.77 23.02 -3.19
CA ALA A 215 -10.09 21.64 -3.52
C ALA A 215 -10.07 21.35 -5.04
N GLU A 216 -10.49 22.30 -5.88
CA GLU A 216 -10.45 22.11 -7.33
C GLU A 216 -9.03 22.19 -7.86
N ARG A 217 -8.21 23.11 -7.34
CA ARG A 217 -6.77 23.17 -7.64
C ARG A 217 -6.08 21.87 -7.25
N ALA A 218 -6.32 21.37 -6.03
CA ALA A 218 -5.74 20.11 -5.55
C ALA A 218 -6.11 18.92 -6.44
N ARG A 219 -7.40 18.83 -6.83
CA ARG A 219 -7.89 17.78 -7.74
C ARG A 219 -7.24 17.86 -9.12
N ALA A 220 -7.21 19.06 -9.71
CA ALA A 220 -6.63 19.27 -11.04
C ALA A 220 -5.14 18.92 -11.06
N ALA A 221 -4.41 19.31 -10.01
CA ALA A 221 -3.00 18.98 -9.85
C ALA A 221 -2.76 17.46 -9.78
N ALA A 222 -3.59 16.73 -9.02
CA ALA A 222 -3.51 15.27 -8.90
C ALA A 222 -3.80 14.55 -10.22
N HIS A 223 -4.81 15.00 -10.96
CA HIS A 223 -5.09 14.45 -12.30
C HIS A 223 -3.93 14.71 -13.26
N ALA A 224 -3.43 15.95 -13.33
CA ALA A 224 -2.32 16.31 -14.21
C ALA A 224 -1.05 15.50 -13.90
N HIS A 225 -0.78 15.27 -12.61
CA HIS A 225 0.34 14.45 -12.17
C HIS A 225 0.22 12.99 -12.67
N LEU A 226 -0.90 12.32 -12.42
CA LEU A 226 -1.03 10.92 -12.81
C LEU A 226 -1.14 10.71 -14.33
N GLU A 227 -1.74 11.65 -15.06
CA GLU A 227 -1.72 11.62 -16.53
C GLU A 227 -0.29 11.73 -17.08
N PHE A 228 0.52 12.61 -16.47
CA PHE A 228 1.93 12.77 -16.83
C PHE A 228 2.74 11.50 -16.52
N VAL A 229 2.54 10.90 -15.33
CA VAL A 229 3.18 9.64 -14.94
C VAL A 229 2.82 8.52 -15.91
N HIS A 230 1.54 8.36 -16.23
CA HIS A 230 1.04 7.37 -17.17
C HIS A 230 1.69 7.53 -18.56
N THR A 231 1.67 8.75 -19.12
CA THR A 231 2.24 9.07 -20.42
C THR A 231 3.76 8.87 -20.46
N SER A 232 4.45 9.24 -19.38
CA SER A 232 5.90 9.11 -19.26
C SER A 232 6.33 7.64 -19.23
N LEU A 233 5.61 6.81 -18.47
CA LEU A 233 5.86 5.36 -18.43
C LEU A 233 5.66 4.71 -19.80
N ARG A 234 4.53 4.97 -20.48
CA ARG A 234 4.31 4.46 -21.84
C ARG A 234 5.41 4.88 -22.81
N THR A 235 5.84 6.13 -22.72
CA THR A 235 6.93 6.65 -23.57
C THR A 235 8.25 5.94 -23.30
N LEU A 236 8.55 5.62 -22.04
CA LEU A 236 9.75 4.85 -21.66
C LEU A 236 9.70 3.43 -22.23
N ASP A 237 8.57 2.75 -22.11
CA ASP A 237 8.40 1.39 -22.65
C ASP A 237 8.52 1.34 -24.17
N ASP A 238 7.87 2.30 -24.85
CA ASP A 238 7.97 2.47 -26.28
C ASP A 238 9.42 2.67 -26.73
N ASN A 239 10.17 3.49 -26.00
CA ASN A 239 11.57 3.76 -26.28
C ASN A 239 12.45 2.53 -26.03
N GLU A 240 12.18 1.76 -24.98
CA GLU A 240 12.87 0.49 -24.71
C GLU A 240 12.58 -0.54 -25.80
N ALA A 241 11.31 -0.69 -26.21
CA ALA A 241 10.91 -1.54 -27.32
C ALA A 241 11.52 -1.09 -28.67
N ARG A 242 11.69 0.22 -28.90
CA ARG A 242 12.42 0.75 -30.07
C ARG A 242 13.90 0.39 -30.02
N ARG A 243 14.58 0.60 -28.87
CA ARG A 243 16.00 0.27 -28.68
C ARG A 243 16.26 -1.23 -28.86
N ALA A 244 15.42 -2.08 -28.26
CA ALA A 244 15.52 -3.53 -28.38
C ALA A 244 15.29 -4.03 -29.81
N ARG A 245 14.49 -3.32 -30.63
CA ARG A 245 14.34 -3.60 -32.07
C ARG A 245 15.56 -3.16 -32.86
N ALA A 246 16.10 -1.97 -32.58
CA ALA A 246 17.27 -1.44 -33.27
C ALA A 246 18.54 -2.29 -33.02
N SER A 247 18.73 -2.80 -31.81
CA SER A 247 19.89 -3.64 -31.45
C SER A 247 19.88 -5.05 -32.08
N ARG A 248 18.78 -5.45 -32.74
CA ARG A 248 18.68 -6.73 -33.47
C ARG A 248 19.18 -6.62 -34.91
N LEU A 249 19.38 -5.40 -35.42
CA LEU A 249 19.96 -5.20 -36.74
C LEU A 249 21.48 -5.38 -36.64
N PRO A 250 22.11 -6.18 -37.52
CA PRO A 250 23.56 -6.30 -37.53
C PRO A 250 24.19 -4.92 -37.74
N SER A 251 25.25 -4.61 -36.98
CA SER A 251 26.01 -3.38 -37.13
C SER A 251 26.48 -3.28 -38.58
N SER A 252 25.97 -2.29 -39.31
CA SER A 252 26.35 -2.00 -40.68
C SER A 252 27.71 -1.31 -40.72
N HIS A 253 28.75 -1.92 -40.18
CA HIS A 253 30.13 -1.44 -40.25
C HIS A 253 31.05 -2.56 -40.72
N GLY A 254 31.46 -2.45 -41.99
CA GLY A 254 32.77 -2.86 -42.52
C GLY A 254 33.04 -4.35 -42.65
#